data_AF-A0A3D0IFN6-F1
#
_entry.id   AF-A0A3D0IFN6-F1
#
_cell.length_a   1.000
_cell.length_b   1.000
_cell.length_c   1.000
_cell.angle_alpha   90.00
_cell.angle_beta   90.00
_cell.angle_gamma   90.00
#
_symmetry.space_group_name_H-M   'P 1'
#
loop_
_entity.id
_entity.type
_entity.pdbx_description
1 polymer ?
#
loop_
_entity_poly.entity_id
_entity_poly.type
_entity_poly.pdbx_seq_one_letter_code
_entity_poly.pdbx_strand_id
1 'polypeptide(L)'
;MMKRIAIIGDFIQNEESHRLIKESISDVAKELRAEIEAQWIGSDELDVSEEFLGQFDGFWFSPGSPYKDAENVLAAIEYARESGVPALGTCAGFQHMVIEFARDVLGLDDANSEENDLTCSDAVIAKLACTLMNKKEFLKISGSDSILNRAIGGNELIGEYRCNYGFNEAYHSLFQNSDAIAAIVESKNGDFRGFEMKKHPFFVGTLFIPQLDFRGDSSYRIIKEFVKAVHPEEEKKEMALLKIGELASLAGVSSKALRLYESKDIIKPVNVDPETGYRFYSAEQCEIVEALVALQDMGFSLNEIRMLLQEPASKEELQVLFTKKRQALQETIWKVQAQIEEIDSLEGSLLGKKDGPSEMADMEDPTAEESSLSKPFLEMSDEERAWYLAKMVRVNPHNVRQILSEAIWL
;
A
#
# COMPACT_ATOMS: atom_id res chain seq x y z
N MET A 1 9.36 20.37 -12.90
CA MET A 1 9.60 19.85 -14.27
C MET A 1 8.25 19.74 -14.95
N MET A 2 8.17 20.08 -16.24
CA MET A 2 6.92 19.92 -17.00
C MET A 2 6.54 18.44 -17.07
N LYS A 3 5.28 18.13 -16.72
CA LYS A 3 4.72 16.78 -16.74
C LYS A 3 3.99 16.54 -18.07
N ARG A 4 4.04 15.31 -18.59
CA ARG A 4 3.41 14.95 -19.88
C ARG A 4 2.28 13.94 -19.67
N ILE A 5 1.12 14.23 -20.23
CA ILE A 5 -0.04 13.32 -20.25
C ILE A 5 -0.28 12.88 -21.68
N ALA A 6 -0.30 11.56 -21.93
CA ALA A 6 -0.76 10.99 -23.19
C ALA A 6 -2.27 10.76 -23.14
N ILE A 7 -3.00 11.37 -24.07
CA ILE A 7 -4.41 11.07 -24.33
C ILE A 7 -4.44 10.07 -25.49
N ILE A 8 -4.84 8.83 -25.20
CA ILE A 8 -4.81 7.71 -26.12
C ILE A 8 -6.22 7.40 -26.61
N GLY A 9 -6.40 7.36 -27.93
CA GLY A 9 -7.64 7.01 -28.61
C GLY A 9 -7.81 7.79 -29.90
N ASP A 10 -8.88 7.54 -30.65
CA ASP A 10 -9.03 8.13 -31.99
C ASP A 10 -9.83 9.44 -31.92
N PHE A 11 -9.17 10.57 -32.16
CA PHE A 11 -9.77 11.89 -31.99
C PHE A 11 -10.93 12.15 -32.97
N ILE A 12 -12.08 12.54 -32.43
CA ILE A 12 -13.25 12.96 -33.23
C ILE A 12 -13.54 14.44 -32.96
N GLN A 13 -13.32 15.29 -33.98
CA GLN A 13 -13.40 16.75 -33.84
C GLN A 13 -14.75 17.27 -33.34
N ASN A 14 -15.84 16.63 -33.75
CA ASN A 14 -17.20 17.07 -33.41
C ASN A 14 -17.72 16.46 -32.10
N GLU A 15 -16.95 15.59 -31.45
CA GLU A 15 -17.33 15.00 -30.16
C GLU A 15 -16.94 15.94 -29.01
N GLU A 16 -17.95 16.39 -28.28
CA GLU A 16 -17.78 17.28 -27.12
C GLU A 16 -16.90 16.64 -26.05
N SER A 17 -17.09 15.35 -25.78
CA SER A 17 -16.31 14.60 -24.79
C SER A 17 -14.82 14.53 -25.11
N HIS A 18 -14.41 14.60 -26.39
CA HIS A 18 -13.00 14.63 -26.80
C HIS A 18 -12.41 16.03 -26.64
N ARG A 19 -13.15 17.08 -27.01
CA ARG A 19 -12.70 18.47 -26.84
C ARG A 19 -12.48 18.82 -25.37
N LEU A 20 -13.37 18.32 -24.49
CA LEU A 20 -13.32 18.61 -23.06
C LEU A 20 -12.16 17.92 -22.33
N ILE A 21 -11.50 16.90 -22.89
CA ILE A 21 -10.34 16.26 -22.22
C ILE A 21 -9.19 17.27 -22.08
N LYS A 22 -8.74 17.88 -23.18
CA LYS A 22 -7.64 18.86 -23.12
C LYS A 22 -8.03 20.11 -22.34
N GLU A 23 -9.27 20.55 -22.47
CA GLU A 23 -9.78 21.70 -21.71
C GLU A 23 -9.78 21.42 -20.20
N SER A 24 -10.25 20.24 -19.79
CA SER A 24 -10.28 19.85 -18.38
C SER A 24 -8.91 19.68 -17.75
N ILE A 25 -7.97 19.03 -18.45
CA ILE A 25 -6.58 18.95 -17.99
C ILE A 25 -6.00 20.37 -17.85
N SER A 26 -6.21 21.25 -18.84
CA SER A 26 -5.67 22.60 -18.81
C SER A 26 -6.25 23.45 -17.67
N ASP A 27 -7.53 23.31 -17.36
CA ASP A 27 -8.18 24.05 -16.27
C ASP A 27 -7.69 23.58 -14.90
N VAL A 28 -7.64 22.26 -14.67
CA VAL A 28 -7.04 21.71 -13.45
C VAL A 28 -5.57 22.10 -13.31
N ALA A 29 -4.77 22.03 -14.39
CA ALA A 29 -3.37 22.42 -14.35
C ALA A 29 -3.19 23.88 -13.93
N LYS A 30 -4.06 24.79 -14.39
CA LYS A 30 -4.07 26.20 -13.94
C LYS A 30 -4.46 26.33 -12.47
N GLU A 31 -5.45 25.58 -12.02
CA GLU A 31 -5.89 25.56 -10.63
C GLU A 31 -4.75 25.13 -9.69
N LEU A 32 -4.04 24.06 -10.06
CA LEU A 32 -2.92 23.49 -9.31
C LEU A 32 -1.59 24.24 -9.54
N ARG A 33 -1.56 25.23 -10.45
CA ARG A 33 -0.33 25.90 -10.91
C ARG A 33 0.75 24.91 -11.38
N ALA A 34 0.32 23.81 -11.98
CA ALA A 34 1.17 22.76 -12.51
C ALA A 34 1.49 23.03 -13.99
N GLU A 35 2.73 22.73 -14.39
CA GLU A 35 3.14 22.73 -15.80
C GLU A 35 2.87 21.36 -16.41
N ILE A 36 1.79 21.25 -17.19
CA ILE A 36 1.33 19.98 -17.79
C ILE A 36 1.13 20.15 -19.30
N GLU A 37 1.76 19.26 -20.07
CA GLU A 37 1.56 19.11 -21.50
C GLU A 37 0.69 17.89 -21.79
N ALA A 38 -0.44 18.10 -22.49
CA ALA A 38 -1.33 17.02 -22.89
C ALA A 38 -1.21 16.75 -24.40
N GLN A 39 -0.69 15.58 -24.76
CA GLN A 39 -0.50 15.13 -26.14
C GLN A 39 -1.58 14.12 -26.51
N TRP A 40 -2.20 14.28 -27.69
CA TRP A 40 -3.14 13.28 -28.21
C TRP A 40 -2.38 12.31 -29.12
N ILE A 41 -2.64 11.01 -29.00
CA ILE A 41 -2.03 9.94 -29.79
C ILE A 41 -3.14 9.02 -30.29
N GLY A 42 -3.22 8.83 -31.61
CA GLY A 42 -4.16 7.90 -32.23
C GLY A 42 -3.83 6.45 -31.87
N SER A 43 -4.84 5.59 -31.77
CA SER A 43 -4.61 4.19 -31.35
C SER A 43 -3.71 3.43 -32.34
N ASP A 44 -3.84 3.72 -33.64
CA ASP A 44 -3.05 3.16 -34.73
C ASP A 44 -1.63 3.73 -34.87
N GLU A 45 -1.37 4.88 -34.24
CA GLU A 45 -0.08 5.58 -34.28
C GLU A 45 0.70 5.43 -32.97
N LEU A 46 0.13 4.74 -31.97
CA LEU A 46 0.71 4.58 -30.66
C LEU A 46 1.89 3.60 -30.69
N ASP A 47 3.09 4.11 -30.40
CA ASP A 47 4.25 3.29 -30.10
C ASP A 47 4.11 2.72 -28.67
N VAL A 48 4.17 1.41 -28.54
CA VAL A 48 3.98 0.68 -27.27
C VAL A 48 5.30 0.24 -26.63
N SER A 49 6.44 0.70 -27.15
CA SER A 49 7.74 0.47 -26.51
C SER A 49 7.81 1.17 -25.15
N GLU A 50 8.46 0.53 -24.17
CA GLU A 50 8.68 1.11 -22.85
C GLU A 50 9.44 2.45 -22.94
N GLU A 51 10.36 2.59 -23.90
CA GLU A 51 11.10 3.83 -24.12
C GLU A 51 10.20 4.98 -24.59
N PHE A 52 9.14 4.69 -25.34
CA PHE A 52 8.17 5.69 -25.75
C PHE A 52 7.17 6.01 -24.64
N LEU A 53 6.57 4.98 -24.05
CA LEU A 53 5.57 5.13 -23.00
C LEU A 53 6.16 5.76 -21.73
N GLY A 54 7.42 5.45 -21.40
CA GLY A 54 8.15 6.03 -20.27
C GLY A 54 8.44 7.53 -20.38
N GLN A 55 8.10 8.16 -21.50
CA GLN A 55 8.19 9.62 -21.63
C GLN A 55 6.96 10.37 -21.09
N PHE A 56 5.92 9.65 -20.68
CA PHE A 56 4.68 10.20 -20.15
C PHE A 56 4.56 9.92 -18.65
N ASP A 57 4.04 10.90 -17.93
CA ASP A 57 3.80 10.85 -16.48
C ASP A 57 2.35 10.45 -16.15
N GLY A 58 1.50 10.31 -17.17
CA GLY A 58 0.10 9.93 -17.02
C GLY A 58 -0.56 9.57 -18.34
N PHE A 59 -1.55 8.68 -18.25
CA PHE A 59 -2.32 8.21 -19.40
C PHE A 59 -3.81 8.49 -19.22
N TRP A 60 -4.45 9.05 -20.24
CA TRP A 60 -5.89 9.16 -20.33
C TRP A 60 -6.38 8.42 -21.56
N PHE A 61 -7.08 7.30 -21.36
CA PHE A 61 -7.72 6.52 -22.43
C PHE A 61 -9.10 7.11 -22.75
N SER A 62 -9.24 7.66 -23.96
CA SER A 62 -10.36 8.53 -24.32
C SER A 62 -11.66 7.76 -24.60
N PRO A 63 -12.82 8.43 -24.61
CA PRO A 63 -14.02 7.88 -25.23
C PRO A 63 -13.83 7.62 -26.73
N GLY A 64 -14.80 6.94 -27.34
CA GLY A 64 -14.86 6.71 -28.80
C GLY A 64 -14.34 5.33 -29.23
N SER A 65 -15.15 4.29 -29.02
CA SER A 65 -14.93 2.95 -29.57
C SER A 65 -15.71 2.76 -30.88
N PRO A 66 -15.34 1.76 -31.72
CA PRO A 66 -14.13 0.96 -31.62
C PRO A 66 -12.87 1.79 -31.92
N TYR A 67 -11.77 1.48 -31.24
CA TYR A 67 -10.47 2.03 -31.61
C TYR A 67 -9.98 1.38 -32.91
N LYS A 68 -9.21 2.13 -33.70
CA LYS A 68 -8.58 1.59 -34.92
C LYS A 68 -7.60 0.46 -34.62
N ASP A 69 -6.87 0.57 -33.51
CA ASP A 69 -5.98 -0.49 -33.00
C ASP A 69 -6.18 -0.66 -31.49
N ALA A 70 -7.03 -1.61 -31.11
CA ALA A 70 -7.35 -1.87 -29.70
C ALA A 70 -6.18 -2.53 -28.96
N GLU A 71 -5.33 -3.31 -29.63
CA GLU A 71 -4.24 -4.04 -28.99
C GLU A 71 -3.13 -3.08 -28.54
N ASN A 72 -2.82 -2.04 -29.32
CA ASN A 72 -1.90 -0.99 -28.86
C ASN A 72 -2.42 -0.28 -27.61
N VAL A 73 -3.73 -0.04 -27.53
CA VAL A 73 -4.35 0.60 -26.37
C VAL A 73 -4.27 -0.31 -25.14
N LEU A 74 -4.54 -1.61 -25.29
CA LEU A 74 -4.42 -2.60 -24.22
C LEU A 74 -2.98 -2.67 -23.69
N ALA A 75 -1.98 -2.72 -24.57
CA ALA A 75 -0.57 -2.72 -24.17
C ALA A 75 -0.17 -1.46 -23.38
N ALA A 76 -0.69 -0.28 -23.74
CA ALA A 76 -0.44 0.94 -22.98
C ALA A 76 -1.17 0.99 -21.62
N ILE A 77 -2.35 0.36 -21.52
CA ILE A 77 -3.07 0.20 -20.24
C ILE A 77 -2.27 -0.71 -19.31
N GLU A 78 -1.81 -1.85 -19.82
CA GLU A 78 -0.95 -2.80 -19.10
C GLU A 78 0.31 -2.10 -18.59
N TYR A 79 1.04 -1.40 -19.48
CA TYR A 79 2.21 -0.61 -19.09
C TYR A 79 1.91 0.37 -17.95
N ALA A 80 0.81 1.11 -18.05
CA ALA A 80 0.44 2.08 -17.03
C ALA A 80 0.16 1.40 -15.68
N ARG A 81 -0.58 0.28 -15.69
CA ARG A 81 -0.91 -0.51 -14.50
C ARG A 81 0.33 -1.08 -13.83
N GLU A 82 1.20 -1.73 -14.60
CA GLU A 82 2.37 -2.42 -14.07
C GLU A 82 3.47 -1.46 -13.62
N SER A 83 3.64 -0.35 -14.35
CA SER A 83 4.65 0.67 -14.04
C SER A 83 4.19 1.68 -12.98
N GLY A 84 2.95 1.59 -12.51
CA GLY A 84 2.41 2.51 -11.51
C GLY A 84 2.17 3.93 -12.03
N VAL A 85 2.03 4.12 -13.35
CA VAL A 85 1.84 5.43 -13.97
C VAL A 85 0.35 5.80 -13.91
N PRO A 86 -0.02 6.97 -13.34
CA PRO A 86 -1.40 7.40 -13.23
C PRO A 86 -2.21 7.23 -14.52
N ALA A 87 -3.38 6.59 -14.42
CA ALA A 87 -4.21 6.22 -15.56
C ALA A 87 -5.70 6.49 -15.32
N LEU A 88 -6.35 7.14 -16.29
CA LEU A 88 -7.79 7.39 -16.30
C LEU A 88 -8.42 6.89 -17.61
N GLY A 89 -9.38 5.96 -17.52
CA GLY A 89 -10.17 5.51 -18.67
C GLY A 89 -11.61 6.00 -18.59
N THR A 90 -12.13 6.62 -19.65
CA THR A 90 -13.52 7.12 -19.69
C THR A 90 -14.31 6.54 -20.89
N CYS A 91 -15.53 6.05 -20.66
CA CYS A 91 -16.35 5.29 -21.62
C CYS A 91 -15.57 4.17 -22.33
N ALA A 92 -15.12 4.36 -23.57
CA ALA A 92 -14.32 3.37 -24.30
C ALA A 92 -12.99 3.05 -23.61
N GLY A 93 -12.32 4.04 -23.00
CA GLY A 93 -11.11 3.80 -22.24
C GLY A 93 -11.34 2.90 -21.02
N PHE A 94 -12.48 3.08 -20.34
CA PHE A 94 -12.90 2.18 -19.28
C PHE A 94 -13.17 0.77 -19.78
N GLN A 95 -13.84 0.62 -20.94
CA GLN A 95 -14.12 -0.67 -21.52
C GLN A 95 -12.83 -1.45 -21.81
N HIS A 96 -11.80 -0.79 -22.34
CA HIS A 96 -10.52 -1.43 -22.62
C HIS A 96 -9.71 -1.68 -21.34
N MET A 97 -9.83 -0.84 -20.31
CA MET A 97 -9.27 -1.13 -18.99
C MET A 97 -9.90 -2.37 -18.34
N VAL A 98 -11.21 -2.58 -18.51
CA VAL A 98 -11.90 -3.80 -18.07
C VAL A 98 -11.38 -5.02 -18.82
N ILE A 99 -11.17 -4.91 -20.14
CA ILE A 99 -10.64 -5.99 -20.98
C ILE A 99 -9.22 -6.35 -20.55
N GLU A 100 -8.33 -5.36 -20.40
CA GLU A 100 -6.94 -5.58 -19.96
C GLU A 100 -6.90 -6.24 -18.58
N PHE A 101 -7.66 -5.71 -17.61
CA PHE A 101 -7.73 -6.28 -16.27
C PHE A 101 -8.29 -7.71 -16.28
N ALA A 102 -9.29 -8.00 -17.12
CA ALA A 102 -9.84 -9.34 -17.27
C ALA A 102 -8.80 -10.33 -17.81
N ARG A 103 -8.03 -9.94 -18.84
CA ARG A 103 -6.97 -10.77 -19.42
C ARG A 103 -5.84 -11.00 -18.43
N ASP A 104 -5.21 -9.93 -17.95
CA ASP A 104 -3.97 -10.04 -17.20
C ASP A 104 -4.18 -10.42 -15.72
N VAL A 105 -5.15 -9.79 -15.05
CA VAL A 105 -5.33 -9.94 -13.60
C VAL A 105 -6.27 -11.08 -13.25
N LEU A 106 -7.32 -11.30 -14.05
CA LEU A 106 -8.33 -12.33 -13.79
C LEU A 106 -8.10 -13.63 -14.59
N GLY A 107 -7.15 -13.65 -15.52
CA GLY A 107 -6.80 -14.84 -16.32
C GLY A 107 -7.85 -15.22 -17.35
N LEU A 108 -8.67 -14.27 -17.81
CA LEU A 108 -9.63 -14.45 -18.89
C LEU A 108 -8.98 -14.07 -20.23
N ASP A 109 -8.13 -14.97 -20.75
CA ASP A 109 -7.28 -14.69 -21.92
C ASP A 109 -8.07 -14.21 -23.16
N ASP A 110 -9.28 -14.72 -23.38
CA ASP A 110 -10.15 -14.35 -24.52
C ASP A 110 -11.13 -13.21 -24.19
N ALA A 111 -10.90 -12.48 -23.08
CA ALA A 111 -11.78 -11.38 -22.70
C ALA A 111 -11.79 -10.29 -23.78
N ASN A 112 -12.98 -9.85 -24.18
CA ASN A 112 -13.14 -8.80 -25.19
C ASN A 112 -14.50 -8.06 -25.10
N SER A 113 -14.71 -7.14 -26.03
CA SER A 113 -15.99 -6.45 -26.26
C SER A 113 -16.74 -7.09 -27.42
N GLU A 114 -18.05 -7.28 -27.28
CA GLU A 114 -18.94 -7.64 -28.39
C GLU A 114 -18.90 -6.63 -29.55
N GLU A 115 -18.47 -5.38 -29.29
CA GLU A 115 -18.28 -4.37 -30.33
C GLU A 115 -17.05 -4.66 -31.20
N ASN A 116 -15.99 -5.20 -30.60
CA ASN A 116 -14.70 -5.44 -31.25
C ASN A 116 -14.63 -6.87 -31.83
N ASP A 117 -15.16 -7.86 -31.10
CA ASP A 117 -15.14 -9.27 -31.47
C ASP A 117 -16.47 -9.95 -31.09
N LEU A 118 -17.25 -10.29 -32.12
CA LEU A 118 -18.54 -10.99 -31.96
C LEU A 118 -18.40 -12.47 -31.59
N THR A 119 -17.17 -13.01 -31.58
CA THR A 119 -16.88 -14.44 -31.39
C THR A 119 -16.13 -14.76 -30.11
N CYS A 120 -15.72 -13.74 -29.32
CA CYS A 120 -15.04 -13.93 -28.05
C CYS A 120 -15.87 -14.78 -27.07
N SER A 121 -15.24 -15.73 -26.37
CA SER A 121 -15.89 -16.53 -25.34
C SER A 121 -16.21 -15.71 -24.10
N ASP A 122 -15.36 -14.74 -23.79
CA ASP A 122 -15.42 -13.95 -22.57
C ASP A 122 -15.78 -12.48 -22.87
N ALA A 123 -17.04 -12.26 -23.28
CA ALA A 123 -17.56 -10.93 -23.56
C ALA A 123 -17.76 -10.09 -22.28
N VAL A 124 -16.67 -9.55 -21.72
CA VAL A 124 -16.68 -8.71 -20.50
C VAL A 124 -17.28 -7.33 -20.76
N ILE A 125 -17.29 -6.87 -22.02
CA ILE A 125 -18.04 -5.70 -22.47
C ILE A 125 -19.11 -6.16 -23.45
N ALA A 126 -20.37 -5.85 -23.15
CA ALA A 126 -21.52 -6.31 -23.92
C ALA A 126 -22.45 -5.15 -24.29
N LYS A 127 -23.30 -5.38 -25.29
CA LYS A 127 -24.31 -4.41 -25.71
C LYS A 127 -25.33 -4.22 -24.61
N LEU A 128 -25.56 -2.97 -24.21
CA LEU A 128 -26.52 -2.65 -23.16
C LEU A 128 -27.95 -2.86 -23.68
N ALA A 129 -28.76 -3.59 -22.91
CA ALA A 129 -30.19 -3.74 -23.19
C ALA A 129 -30.91 -2.38 -23.22
N CYS A 130 -30.50 -1.47 -22.34
CA CYS A 130 -30.93 -0.08 -22.31
C CYS A 130 -29.74 0.84 -22.61
N THR A 131 -29.73 1.46 -23.78
CA THR A 131 -28.68 2.42 -24.16
C THR A 131 -28.50 3.52 -23.11
N LEU A 132 -27.25 3.92 -22.86
CA LEU A 132 -26.88 5.03 -21.98
C LEU A 132 -26.61 6.33 -22.77
N MET A 133 -26.91 6.38 -24.06
CA MET A 133 -26.73 7.59 -24.87
C MET A 133 -27.49 8.79 -24.27
N ASN A 134 -26.74 9.85 -23.94
CA ASN A 134 -27.25 11.11 -23.37
C ASN A 134 -28.02 10.94 -22.05
N LYS A 135 -27.73 9.89 -21.28
CA LYS A 135 -28.34 9.66 -19.98
C LYS A 135 -27.48 10.18 -18.84
N LYS A 136 -28.15 10.48 -17.73
CA LYS A 136 -27.53 10.73 -16.42
C LYS A 136 -28.09 9.75 -15.41
N GLU A 137 -27.22 9.21 -14.55
CA GLU A 137 -27.62 8.31 -13.47
C GLU A 137 -26.97 8.73 -12.15
N PHE A 138 -27.67 8.48 -11.06
CA PHE A 138 -27.08 8.54 -9.72
C PHE A 138 -26.24 7.29 -9.51
N LEU A 139 -25.01 7.49 -9.07
CA LEU A 139 -24.04 6.44 -8.84
C LEU A 139 -23.58 6.45 -7.40
N LYS A 140 -23.24 5.25 -6.92
CA LYS A 140 -22.69 5.03 -5.59
C LYS A 140 -21.31 4.40 -5.69
N ILE A 141 -20.38 4.90 -4.90
CA ILE A 141 -19.02 4.37 -4.81
C ILE A 141 -18.92 3.48 -3.57
N SER A 142 -18.37 2.28 -3.72
CA SER A 142 -17.98 1.43 -2.60
C SER A 142 -16.62 1.85 -2.02
N GLY A 143 -16.27 1.40 -0.81
CA GLY A 143 -14.98 1.72 -0.17
C GLY A 143 -14.85 3.19 0.24
N SER A 144 -15.01 3.47 1.55
CA SER A 144 -14.90 4.83 2.11
C SER A 144 -13.52 5.46 1.92
N ASP A 145 -12.48 4.62 1.83
CA ASP A 145 -11.09 5.05 1.74
C ASP A 145 -10.55 5.03 0.30
N SER A 146 -11.43 5.00 -0.71
CA SER A 146 -11.04 5.06 -2.12
C SER A 146 -10.69 6.48 -2.58
N ILE A 147 -9.83 6.60 -3.59
CA ILE A 147 -9.50 7.87 -4.25
C ILE A 147 -10.77 8.52 -4.78
N LEU A 148 -11.65 7.74 -5.42
CA LEU A 148 -12.91 8.21 -5.95
C LEU A 148 -13.82 8.83 -4.86
N ASN A 149 -13.96 8.18 -3.70
CA ASN A 149 -14.77 8.69 -2.60
C ASN A 149 -14.22 10.01 -2.05
N ARG A 150 -12.90 10.07 -1.82
CA ARG A 150 -12.21 11.30 -1.38
C ARG A 150 -12.33 12.42 -2.40
N ALA A 151 -12.18 12.11 -3.69
CA ALA A 151 -12.25 13.07 -4.78
C ALA A 151 -13.59 13.82 -4.77
N ILE A 152 -14.69 13.09 -4.67
CA ILE A 152 -16.02 13.69 -4.73
C ILE A 152 -16.51 14.24 -3.38
N GLY A 153 -15.83 13.89 -2.28
CA GLY A 153 -16.20 14.30 -0.92
C GLY A 153 -17.37 13.51 -0.35
N GLY A 154 -17.55 12.26 -0.78
CA GLY A 154 -18.67 11.41 -0.41
C GLY A 154 -18.73 10.14 -1.25
N ASN A 155 -19.83 9.41 -1.17
CA ASN A 155 -20.02 8.14 -1.89
C ASN A 155 -21.07 8.22 -3.01
N GLU A 156 -21.59 9.40 -3.34
CA GLU A 156 -22.65 9.57 -4.34
C GLU A 156 -22.26 10.65 -5.37
N LEU A 157 -22.43 10.35 -6.66
CA LEU A 157 -22.24 11.31 -7.76
C LEU A 157 -23.29 11.12 -8.85
N ILE A 158 -23.30 12.03 -9.83
CA ILE A 158 -24.10 11.89 -11.05
C ILE A 158 -23.15 11.62 -12.22
N GLY A 159 -23.28 10.44 -12.84
CA GLY A 159 -22.55 10.08 -14.04
C GLY A 159 -23.34 10.40 -15.30
N GLU A 160 -22.67 10.96 -16.31
CA GLU A 160 -23.22 11.22 -17.64
C GLU A 160 -22.57 10.32 -18.70
N TYR A 161 -23.36 9.82 -19.67
CA TYR A 161 -22.93 8.76 -20.59
C TYR A 161 -23.15 9.07 -22.07
N ARG A 162 -22.36 8.41 -22.93
CA ARG A 162 -22.47 8.41 -24.41
C ARG A 162 -22.18 7.03 -25.01
N CYS A 163 -22.55 5.95 -24.32
CA CYS A 163 -22.14 4.59 -24.68
C CYS A 163 -23.37 3.68 -24.96
N ASN A 164 -23.24 2.80 -25.95
CA ASN A 164 -24.21 1.72 -26.24
C ASN A 164 -23.76 0.36 -25.69
N TYR A 165 -22.48 0.23 -25.36
CA TYR A 165 -21.85 -0.93 -24.75
C TYR A 165 -21.39 -0.58 -23.34
N GLY A 166 -21.35 -1.56 -22.45
CA GLY A 166 -20.91 -1.40 -21.08
C GLY A 166 -20.48 -2.73 -20.47
N PHE A 167 -20.21 -2.71 -19.17
CA PHE A 167 -19.79 -3.89 -18.43
C PHE A 167 -20.85 -5.00 -18.51
N ASN A 168 -20.41 -6.23 -18.76
CA ASN A 168 -21.29 -7.40 -18.71
C ASN A 168 -21.43 -7.88 -17.26
N GLU A 169 -22.62 -7.68 -16.69
CA GLU A 169 -22.93 -7.99 -15.29
C GLU A 169 -22.71 -9.46 -14.91
N ALA A 170 -22.58 -10.38 -15.89
CA ALA A 170 -22.16 -11.76 -15.64
C ALA A 170 -20.79 -11.87 -14.93
N TYR A 171 -19.91 -10.87 -15.12
CA TYR A 171 -18.57 -10.82 -14.52
C TYR A 171 -18.52 -9.94 -13.25
N HIS A 172 -19.65 -9.39 -12.80
CA HIS A 172 -19.70 -8.43 -11.68
C HIS A 172 -19.03 -8.98 -10.42
N SER A 173 -19.44 -10.18 -10.01
CA SER A 173 -18.90 -10.82 -8.82
C SER A 173 -17.41 -11.14 -8.94
N LEU A 174 -16.90 -11.38 -10.15
CA LEU A 174 -15.48 -11.66 -10.36
C LEU A 174 -14.63 -10.40 -10.13
N PHE A 175 -15.06 -9.25 -10.67
CA PHE A 175 -14.41 -7.96 -10.44
C PHE A 175 -14.55 -7.51 -8.98
N GLN A 176 -15.77 -7.56 -8.43
CA GLN A 176 -16.03 -7.10 -7.06
C GLN A 176 -15.23 -7.87 -6.00
N ASN A 177 -15.00 -9.17 -6.21
CA ASN A 177 -14.26 -10.00 -5.26
C ASN A 177 -12.74 -10.04 -5.53
N SER A 178 -12.24 -9.31 -6.52
CA SER A 178 -10.80 -9.25 -6.80
C SER A 178 -10.07 -8.44 -5.71
N ASP A 179 -9.01 -9.01 -5.15
CA ASP A 179 -8.15 -8.35 -4.16
C ASP A 179 -7.40 -7.13 -4.73
N ALA A 180 -7.35 -7.00 -6.05
CA ALA A 180 -6.74 -5.90 -6.77
C ALA A 180 -7.66 -4.68 -6.92
N ILE A 181 -8.97 -4.79 -6.63
CA ILE A 181 -9.91 -3.67 -6.71
C ILE A 181 -10.12 -3.06 -5.32
N ALA A 182 -9.96 -1.74 -5.23
CA ALA A 182 -10.18 -0.97 -4.00
C ALA A 182 -11.65 -0.53 -3.86
N ALA A 183 -12.25 -0.14 -4.98
CA ALA A 183 -13.63 0.32 -5.03
C ALA A 183 -14.25 0.08 -6.39
N ILE A 184 -15.57 -0.02 -6.41
CA ILE A 184 -16.41 -0.07 -7.60
C ILE A 184 -17.42 1.07 -7.55
N VAL A 185 -17.88 1.49 -8.72
CA VAL A 185 -18.95 2.48 -8.88
C VAL A 185 -20.15 1.78 -9.48
N GLU A 186 -21.30 1.87 -8.83
CA GLU A 186 -22.51 1.17 -9.22
C GLU A 186 -23.67 2.14 -9.46
N SER A 187 -24.59 1.77 -10.36
CA SER A 187 -25.89 2.41 -10.50
C SER A 187 -26.77 2.13 -9.27
N LYS A 188 -27.91 2.84 -9.14
CA LYS A 188 -28.92 2.51 -8.12
C LYS A 188 -29.46 1.08 -8.21
N ASN A 189 -29.36 0.45 -9.38
CA ASN A 189 -29.80 -0.92 -9.60
C ASN A 189 -28.68 -1.95 -9.36
N GLY A 190 -27.48 -1.50 -8.99
CA GLY A 190 -26.31 -2.35 -8.81
C GLY A 190 -25.56 -2.69 -10.10
N ASP A 191 -25.78 -1.92 -11.18
CA ASP A 191 -25.04 -2.15 -12.42
C ASP A 191 -23.63 -1.55 -12.32
N PHE A 192 -22.60 -2.25 -12.81
CA PHE A 192 -21.22 -1.80 -12.75
C PHE A 192 -20.98 -0.61 -13.69
N ARG A 193 -20.40 0.47 -13.17
CA ARG A 193 -20.15 1.74 -13.90
C ARG A 193 -18.74 2.28 -13.75
N GLY A 194 -17.90 1.66 -12.94
CA GLY A 194 -16.51 2.07 -12.78
C GLY A 194 -15.78 1.25 -11.73
N PHE A 195 -14.46 1.38 -11.71
CA PHE A 195 -13.61 0.78 -10.70
C PHE A 195 -12.36 1.62 -10.43
N GLU A 196 -11.75 1.34 -9.28
CA GLU A 196 -10.47 1.85 -8.85
C GLU A 196 -9.60 0.69 -8.39
N MET A 197 -8.35 0.63 -8.85
CA MET A 197 -7.41 -0.39 -8.39
C MET A 197 -6.81 -0.05 -7.03
N LYS A 198 -6.52 -1.10 -6.27
CA LYS A 198 -5.82 -1.06 -4.99
C LYS A 198 -4.32 -0.92 -5.21
N LYS A 199 -3.64 -0.18 -4.33
CA LYS A 199 -2.17 0.01 -4.33
C LYS A 199 -1.58 0.63 -5.60
N HIS A 200 -2.38 1.29 -6.43
CA HIS A 200 -1.90 2.07 -7.57
C HIS A 200 -2.04 3.58 -7.25
N PRO A 201 -1.08 4.45 -7.64
CA PRO A 201 -1.16 5.89 -7.36
C PRO A 201 -2.46 6.54 -7.84
N PHE A 202 -2.89 6.17 -9.04
CA PHE A 202 -4.22 6.46 -9.58
C PHE A 202 -4.49 5.55 -10.78
N PHE A 203 -5.36 4.56 -10.67
CA PHE A 203 -5.81 3.75 -11.82
C PHE A 203 -7.31 3.59 -11.73
N VAL A 204 -8.02 4.37 -12.53
CA VAL A 204 -9.47 4.55 -12.43
C VAL A 204 -10.09 4.40 -13.80
N GLY A 205 -11.07 3.51 -13.89
CA GLY A 205 -11.92 3.36 -15.05
C GLY A 205 -13.35 3.81 -14.73
N THR A 206 -13.95 4.63 -15.59
CA THR A 206 -15.36 5.07 -15.47
C THR A 206 -16.11 4.90 -16.79
N LEU A 207 -17.26 4.23 -16.78
CA LEU A 207 -18.13 4.15 -17.96
C LEU A 207 -18.79 5.50 -18.24
N PHE A 208 -19.12 6.24 -17.19
CA PHE A 208 -19.53 7.64 -17.31
C PHE A 208 -18.35 8.50 -17.75
N ILE A 209 -18.63 9.73 -18.17
CA ILE A 209 -17.66 10.63 -18.81
C ILE A 209 -17.50 11.86 -17.90
N PRO A 210 -16.56 11.83 -16.94
CA PRO A 210 -16.36 12.91 -15.97
C PRO A 210 -16.20 14.29 -16.59
N GLN A 211 -15.55 14.36 -17.77
CA GLN A 211 -15.32 15.63 -18.45
C GLN A 211 -16.58 16.27 -19.03
N LEU A 212 -17.72 15.57 -19.12
CA LEU A 212 -19.00 16.21 -19.46
C LEU A 212 -19.59 17.00 -18.28
N ASP A 213 -19.17 16.69 -17.06
CA ASP A 213 -19.51 17.44 -15.84
C ASP A 213 -18.48 18.55 -15.57
N PHE A 214 -17.79 19.07 -16.60
CA PHE A 214 -16.70 20.05 -16.47
C PHE A 214 -17.06 21.30 -15.67
N ARG A 215 -18.37 21.64 -15.57
CA ARG A 215 -18.89 22.77 -14.79
C ARG A 215 -19.68 22.35 -13.54
N GLY A 216 -19.73 21.06 -13.26
CA GLY A 216 -20.37 20.51 -12.07
C GLY A 216 -19.37 20.25 -10.96
N ASP A 217 -19.91 20.06 -9.76
CA ASP A 217 -19.11 19.99 -8.55
C ASP A 217 -18.69 18.54 -8.20
N SER A 218 -19.04 17.54 -9.02
CA SER A 218 -18.92 16.12 -8.68
C SER A 218 -17.86 15.40 -9.51
N SER A 219 -18.21 14.91 -10.70
CA SER A 219 -17.36 14.02 -11.50
C SER A 219 -16.09 14.72 -11.99
N TYR A 220 -16.12 16.04 -12.19
CA TYR A 220 -14.93 16.82 -12.53
C TYR A 220 -13.79 16.67 -11.51
N ARG A 221 -14.11 16.47 -10.21
CA ARG A 221 -13.09 16.28 -9.17
C ARG A 221 -12.25 15.01 -9.36
N ILE A 222 -12.77 14.01 -10.09
CA ILE A 222 -11.99 12.82 -10.47
C ILE A 222 -10.84 13.21 -11.39
N ILE A 223 -11.06 14.14 -12.32
CA ILE A 223 -10.02 14.67 -13.22
C ILE A 223 -8.99 15.45 -12.40
N LYS A 224 -9.44 16.18 -11.38
CA LYS A 224 -8.54 16.88 -10.46
C LYS A 224 -7.59 15.92 -9.74
N GLU A 225 -8.11 14.82 -9.20
CA GLU A 225 -7.28 13.80 -8.54
C GLU A 225 -6.35 13.07 -9.51
N PHE A 226 -6.79 12.80 -10.75
CA PHE A 226 -5.90 12.25 -11.78
C PHE A 226 -4.70 13.17 -12.05
N VAL A 227 -4.95 14.46 -12.27
CA VAL A 227 -3.89 15.43 -12.56
C VAL A 227 -2.96 15.64 -11.37
N LYS A 228 -3.50 15.62 -10.13
CA LYS A 228 -2.67 15.59 -8.92
C LYS A 228 -1.82 14.33 -8.81
N ALA A 229 -2.29 13.17 -9.26
CA ALA A 229 -1.48 11.96 -9.26
C ALA A 229 -0.33 12.03 -10.28
N VAL A 230 -0.54 12.68 -11.43
CA VAL A 230 0.49 12.93 -12.47
C VAL A 230 1.52 13.95 -12.00
N HIS A 231 1.03 15.04 -11.42
CA HIS A 231 1.84 16.09 -10.84
C HIS A 231 1.54 16.14 -9.34
N PRO A 232 2.05 15.17 -8.55
CA PRO A 232 1.94 15.27 -7.10
C PRO A 232 2.50 16.62 -6.74
N GLU A 233 1.71 17.42 -6.02
CA GLU A 233 2.31 18.57 -5.35
C GLU A 233 3.50 17.99 -4.60
N GLU A 234 4.69 18.56 -4.77
CA GLU A 234 5.62 18.52 -3.67
C GLU A 234 4.82 19.17 -2.55
N GLU A 235 4.17 18.35 -1.74
CA GLU A 235 3.84 18.76 -0.40
C GLU A 235 5.18 19.33 0.06
N LYS A 236 5.24 20.66 0.17
CA LYS A 236 5.71 21.19 1.42
C LYS A 236 4.84 20.47 2.43
N LYS A 237 5.24 19.25 2.81
CA LYS A 237 5.06 18.75 4.16
C LYS A 237 5.60 19.94 4.91
N GLU A 238 4.71 20.79 5.39
CA GLU A 238 4.97 21.49 6.62
C GLU A 238 5.34 20.33 7.53
N MET A 239 6.64 20.04 7.58
CA MET A 239 7.15 18.94 8.36
C MET A 239 6.72 19.34 9.74
N ALA A 240 5.68 18.69 10.25
CA ALA A 240 5.28 18.83 11.63
C ALA A 240 6.51 18.34 12.40
N LEU A 241 7.36 19.30 12.72
CA LEU A 241 8.69 19.06 13.22
C LEU A 241 8.50 18.70 14.68
N LEU A 242 8.69 17.42 14.97
CA LEU A 242 8.57 16.88 16.30
C LEU A 242 9.76 17.35 17.12
N LYS A 243 9.51 17.91 18.30
CA LYS A 243 10.57 18.12 19.29
C LYS A 243 11.14 16.77 19.69
N ILE A 244 12.40 16.74 20.12
CA ILE A 244 13.05 15.51 20.60
C ILE A 244 12.24 14.74 21.67
N GLY A 245 11.45 15.43 22.50
CA GLY A 245 10.59 14.81 23.50
C GLY A 245 9.34 14.15 22.89
N GLU A 246 8.78 14.73 21.83
CA GLU A 246 7.61 14.18 21.12
C GLU A 246 8.02 12.96 20.31
N LEU A 247 9.15 13.02 19.60
CA LEU A 247 9.73 11.87 18.91
C LEU A 247 10.05 10.72 19.88
N ALA A 248 10.65 11.04 21.03
CA ALA A 248 10.96 10.08 22.08
C ALA A 248 9.69 9.35 22.56
N SER A 249 8.62 10.10 22.81
CA SER A 249 7.35 9.55 23.27
C SER A 249 6.68 8.65 22.22
N LEU A 250 6.71 9.04 20.95
CA LEU A 250 6.09 8.28 19.87
C LEU A 250 6.84 6.97 19.59
N ALA A 251 8.17 7.04 19.51
CA ALA A 251 9.00 5.87 19.21
C ALA A 251 9.29 4.99 20.45
N GLY A 252 8.72 5.29 21.61
CA GLY A 252 8.91 4.49 22.84
C GLY A 252 10.35 4.50 23.39
N VAL A 253 11.13 5.56 23.13
CA VAL A 253 12.53 5.69 23.57
C VAL A 253 12.75 6.93 24.42
N SER A 254 13.81 6.94 25.23
CA SER A 254 14.16 8.17 25.97
C SER A 254 14.80 9.22 25.06
N SER A 255 14.60 10.51 25.38
CA SER A 255 15.30 11.61 24.70
C SER A 255 16.83 11.54 24.80
N LYS A 256 17.37 10.86 25.83
CA LYS A 256 18.80 10.53 25.93
C LYS A 256 19.24 9.49 24.90
N ALA A 257 18.37 8.52 24.58
CA ALA A 257 18.65 7.53 23.54
C ALA A 257 18.74 8.18 22.16
N LEU A 258 17.80 9.09 21.85
CA LEU A 258 17.84 9.87 20.60
C LEU A 258 19.12 10.70 20.45
N ARG A 259 19.60 11.34 21.53
CA ARG A 259 20.90 12.04 21.54
C ARG A 259 22.08 11.09 21.32
N LEU A 260 22.00 9.86 21.84
CA LEU A 260 23.02 8.85 21.60
C LEU A 260 23.01 8.42 20.12
N TYR A 261 21.84 8.21 19.52
CA TYR A 261 21.70 7.87 18.10
C TYR A 261 22.23 8.99 17.21
N GLU A 262 21.99 10.25 17.59
CA GLU A 262 22.57 11.44 16.95
C GLU A 262 24.10 11.45 17.06
N SER A 263 24.67 11.21 18.24
CA SER A 263 26.12 11.14 18.43
C SER A 263 26.79 10.00 17.64
N LYS A 264 26.01 8.98 17.28
CA LYS A 264 26.42 7.83 16.49
C LYS A 264 26.12 7.99 15.00
N ASP A 265 25.62 9.14 14.58
CA ASP A 265 25.34 9.48 13.17
C ASP A 265 24.23 8.62 12.55
N ILE A 266 23.33 8.07 13.38
CA ILE A 266 22.23 7.20 12.95
C ILE A 266 20.97 8.03 12.61
N ILE A 267 20.69 9.05 13.41
CA ILE A 267 19.60 9.99 13.17
C ILE A 267 20.13 11.42 13.34
N LYS A 268 19.75 12.35 12.46
CA LYS A 268 20.15 13.76 12.57
C LYS A 268 18.90 14.64 12.68
N PRO A 269 18.88 15.65 13.56
CA PRO A 269 17.78 16.59 13.58
C PRO A 269 17.69 17.31 12.22
N VAL A 270 16.46 17.48 11.73
CA VAL A 270 16.17 18.24 10.50
C VAL A 270 16.47 19.71 10.72
N ASN A 271 16.18 20.19 11.93
CA ASN A 271 16.43 21.57 12.33
C ASN A 271 16.90 21.62 13.79
N VAL A 272 17.82 22.54 14.06
CA VAL A 272 18.24 22.90 15.42
C VAL A 272 18.02 24.39 15.57
N ASP A 273 17.15 24.76 16.49
CA ASP A 273 16.88 26.17 16.79
C ASP A 273 18.17 26.83 17.30
N PRO A 274 18.66 27.89 16.61
CA PRO A 274 19.92 28.55 16.94
C PRO A 274 19.88 29.34 18.25
N GLU A 275 18.70 29.75 18.74
CA GLU A 275 18.56 30.50 19.99
C GLU A 275 18.39 29.58 21.20
N THR A 276 17.58 28.54 21.06
CA THR A 276 17.22 27.66 22.19
C THR A 276 17.99 26.34 22.20
N GLY A 277 18.61 25.95 21.09
CA GLY A 277 19.26 24.65 20.91
C GLY A 277 18.30 23.46 20.82
N TYR A 278 16.98 23.71 20.69
CA TYR A 278 15.99 22.65 20.53
C TYR A 278 16.14 21.95 19.18
N ARG A 279 16.06 20.62 19.23
CA ARG A 279 16.17 19.74 18.07
C ARG A 279 14.79 19.32 17.60
N PHE A 280 14.63 19.36 16.29
CA PHE A 280 13.42 19.06 15.58
C PHE A 280 13.66 17.93 14.59
N TYR A 281 12.72 16.99 14.55
CA TYR A 281 12.77 15.77 13.77
C TYR A 281 11.52 15.62 12.90
N SER A 282 11.61 14.87 11.81
CA SER A 282 10.46 14.58 10.93
C SER A 282 9.62 13.42 11.45
N ALA A 283 8.39 13.27 10.94
CA ALA A 283 7.58 12.07 11.18
C ALA A 283 8.22 10.80 10.59
N GLU A 284 8.85 10.89 9.42
CA GLU A 284 9.58 9.78 8.79
C GLU A 284 10.74 9.28 9.66
N GLN A 285 11.37 10.20 10.40
CA GLN A 285 12.40 9.84 11.36
C GLN A 285 11.87 9.06 12.57
N CYS A 286 10.55 9.09 12.84
CA CYS A 286 9.93 8.21 13.83
C CYS A 286 10.01 6.75 13.38
N GLU A 287 9.67 6.48 12.13
CA GLU A 287 9.72 5.13 11.53
C GLU A 287 11.14 4.56 11.56
N ILE A 288 12.16 5.40 11.31
CA ILE A 288 13.57 5.00 11.41
C ILE A 288 13.95 4.60 12.84
N VAL A 289 13.47 5.33 13.85
CA VAL A 289 13.75 5.02 15.26
C VAL A 289 13.04 3.74 15.68
N GLU A 290 11.79 3.53 15.26
CA GLU A 290 11.05 2.30 15.53
C GLU A 290 11.76 1.08 14.92
N ALA A 291 12.22 1.18 13.67
CA ALA A 291 13.01 0.13 13.03
C ALA A 291 14.35 -0.12 13.76
N LEU A 292 15.01 0.94 14.22
CA LEU A 292 16.23 0.82 15.02
C LEU A 292 15.97 0.08 16.33
N VAL A 293 14.87 0.39 17.04
CA VAL A 293 14.51 -0.28 18.29
C VAL A 293 14.23 -1.77 18.04
N ALA A 294 13.49 -2.09 16.98
CA ALA A 294 13.24 -3.48 16.59
C ALA A 294 14.55 -4.25 16.31
N LEU A 295 15.51 -3.63 15.63
CA LEU A 295 16.83 -4.23 15.39
C LEU A 295 17.64 -4.40 16.69
N GLN A 296 17.56 -3.44 17.61
CA GLN A 296 18.20 -3.58 18.92
C GLN A 296 17.59 -4.72 19.74
N ASP A 297 16.27 -4.90 19.70
CA ASP A 297 15.57 -6.00 20.36
C ASP A 297 15.96 -7.37 19.76
N MET A 298 16.31 -7.41 18.48
CA MET A 298 16.89 -8.58 17.81
C MET A 298 18.40 -8.79 18.10
N GLY A 299 18.99 -7.95 18.95
CA GLY A 299 20.39 -8.07 19.38
C GLY A 299 21.41 -7.44 18.42
N PHE A 300 21.00 -6.57 17.52
CA PHE A 300 21.91 -5.75 16.72
C PHE A 300 22.48 -4.60 17.55
N SER A 301 23.78 -4.38 17.43
CA SER A 301 24.47 -3.24 18.03
C SER A 301 24.24 -1.97 17.20
N LEU A 302 24.36 -0.80 17.83
CA LEU A 302 24.21 0.49 17.14
C LEU A 302 25.20 0.67 15.97
N ASN A 303 26.38 0.05 16.02
CA ASN A 303 27.33 0.09 14.92
C ASN A 303 26.87 -0.77 13.74
N GLU A 304 26.31 -1.95 14.01
CA GLU A 304 25.72 -2.81 12.97
C GLU A 304 24.52 -2.13 12.32
N ILE A 305 23.64 -1.50 13.13
CA ILE A 305 22.48 -0.76 12.64
C ILE A 305 22.91 0.44 11.78
N ARG A 306 23.95 1.17 12.19
CA ARG A 306 24.53 2.24 11.38
C ARG A 306 25.00 1.72 10.01
N MET A 307 25.65 0.55 9.96
CA MET A 307 26.07 -0.05 8.69
C MET A 307 24.88 -0.46 7.82
N LEU A 308 23.77 -0.91 8.42
CA LEU A 308 22.55 -1.25 7.69
C LEU A 308 21.87 -0.02 7.06
N LEU A 309 21.98 1.15 7.70
CA LEU A 309 21.28 2.38 7.29
C LEU A 309 22.12 3.31 6.38
N GLN A 310 23.43 3.06 6.22
CA GLN A 310 24.30 3.88 5.38
C GLN A 310 24.53 3.21 4.02
N GLU A 311 24.17 3.89 2.92
CA GLU A 311 24.56 3.46 1.57
C GLU A 311 26.06 3.70 1.32
N PRO A 312 26.76 2.82 0.58
CA PRO A 312 26.28 1.59 -0.06
C PRO A 312 26.84 0.36 0.68
N ALA A 313 26.12 -0.18 1.66
CA ALA A 313 26.39 -1.55 2.10
C ALA A 313 26.04 -2.50 0.95
N SER A 314 27.00 -3.32 0.49
CA SER A 314 26.74 -4.30 -0.55
C SER A 314 25.75 -5.37 -0.06
N LYS A 315 24.91 -5.90 -0.95
CA LYS A 315 23.93 -6.94 -0.62
C LYS A 315 24.58 -8.15 0.05
N GLU A 316 25.82 -8.44 -0.32
CA GLU A 316 26.67 -9.49 0.22
C GLU A 316 27.06 -9.23 1.69
N GLU A 317 27.43 -8.00 2.05
CA GLU A 317 27.79 -7.63 3.43
C GLU A 317 26.58 -7.72 4.37
N LEU A 318 25.40 -7.30 3.90
CA LEU A 318 24.15 -7.41 4.63
C LEU A 318 23.81 -8.88 4.89
N GLN A 319 23.89 -9.74 3.87
CA GLN A 319 23.64 -11.17 4.01
C GLN A 319 24.59 -11.85 5.02
N VAL A 320 25.88 -11.50 4.99
CA VAL A 320 26.86 -12.02 5.96
C VAL A 320 26.52 -11.60 7.39
N LEU A 321 26.11 -10.35 7.59
CA LEU A 321 25.72 -9.85 8.92
C LEU A 321 24.49 -10.59 9.48
N PHE A 322 23.42 -10.73 8.68
CA PHE A 322 22.22 -11.46 9.09
C PHE A 322 22.52 -12.95 9.37
N THR A 323 23.38 -13.57 8.56
CA THR A 323 23.78 -14.98 8.75
C THR A 323 24.52 -15.17 10.07
N LYS A 324 25.47 -14.29 10.38
CA LYS A 324 26.21 -14.34 11.66
C LYS A 324 25.30 -14.16 12.86
N LYS A 325 24.33 -13.24 12.80
CA LYS A 325 23.36 -13.04 13.89
C LYS A 325 22.45 -14.25 14.09
N ARG A 326 21.96 -14.85 13.00
CA ARG A 326 21.19 -16.09 13.06
C ARG A 326 21.97 -17.21 13.74
N GLN A 327 23.24 -17.39 13.38
CA GLN A 327 24.10 -18.40 13.98
C GLN A 327 24.32 -18.16 15.48
N ALA A 328 24.57 -16.91 15.90
CA ALA A 328 24.73 -16.57 17.31
C ALA A 328 23.46 -16.84 18.14
N LEU A 329 22.27 -16.58 17.58
CA LEU A 329 20.99 -16.91 18.21
C LEU A 329 20.79 -18.43 18.32
N GLN A 330 21.14 -19.19 17.28
CA GLN A 330 21.09 -20.66 17.31
C GLN A 330 22.04 -21.26 18.35
N GLU A 331 23.25 -20.73 18.49
CA GLU A 331 24.17 -21.14 19.57
C GLU A 331 23.61 -20.83 20.96
N THR A 332 22.89 -19.73 21.10
CA THR A 332 22.22 -19.38 22.36
C THR A 332 21.09 -20.35 22.67
N ILE A 333 20.25 -20.70 21.67
CA ILE A 333 19.22 -21.73 21.79
C ILE A 333 19.85 -23.05 22.25
N TRP A 334 20.92 -23.49 21.59
CA TRP A 334 21.60 -24.74 21.94
C TRP A 334 22.12 -24.74 23.38
N LYS A 335 22.74 -23.64 23.84
CA LYS A 335 23.22 -23.50 25.22
C LYS A 335 22.07 -23.55 26.23
N VAL A 336 20.98 -22.84 25.96
CA VAL A 336 19.81 -22.82 26.86
C VAL A 336 19.14 -24.19 26.90
N GLN A 337 19.02 -24.88 25.76
CA GLN A 337 18.51 -26.24 25.70
C GLN A 337 19.38 -27.21 26.51
N ALA A 338 20.71 -27.13 26.40
CA ALA A 338 21.61 -27.96 27.20
C ALA A 338 21.45 -27.69 28.71
N GLN A 339 21.21 -26.44 29.11
CA GLN A 339 20.91 -26.10 30.51
C GLN A 339 19.58 -26.68 30.99
N ILE A 340 18.56 -26.69 30.13
CA ILE A 340 17.26 -27.32 30.45
C ILE A 340 17.45 -28.82 30.64
N GLU A 341 18.16 -29.50 29.73
CA GLU A 341 18.43 -30.95 29.83
C GLU A 341 19.20 -31.30 31.12
N GLU A 342 20.14 -30.45 31.55
CA GLU A 342 20.87 -30.65 32.81
C GLU A 342 19.96 -30.49 34.03
N ILE A 343 19.06 -29.50 34.01
CA ILE A 343 18.04 -29.32 35.05
C ILE A 343 17.10 -30.54 35.11
N ASP A 344 16.60 -31.00 33.97
CA ASP A 344 15.71 -32.16 33.87
C ASP A 344 16.40 -33.45 34.38
N SER A 345 17.68 -33.62 34.07
CA SER A 345 18.50 -34.73 34.58
C SER A 345 18.70 -34.68 36.10
N LEU A 346 18.89 -33.48 36.67
CA LEU A 346 18.99 -33.28 38.11
C LEU A 346 17.66 -33.54 38.81
N GLU A 347 16.55 -33.11 38.21
CA GLU A 347 15.20 -33.36 38.70
C GLU A 347 14.88 -34.87 38.70
N GLY A 348 15.19 -35.57 37.60
CA GLY A 348 15.05 -37.03 37.51
C GLY A 348 15.94 -37.79 38.51
N SER A 349 17.12 -37.26 38.84
CA SER A 349 18.03 -37.83 39.85
C SER A 349 17.54 -37.59 41.28
N LEU A 350 16.91 -36.45 41.56
CA LEU A 350 16.33 -36.11 42.87
C LEU A 350 15.02 -36.86 43.14
N LEU A 351 14.23 -37.13 42.11
CA LEU A 351 12.95 -37.85 42.21
C LEU A 351 13.11 -39.38 42.31
N GLY A 352 14.30 -39.92 42.05
CA GLY A 352 14.67 -41.31 42.32
C GLY A 352 14.00 -42.33 41.40
N LYS A 353 14.83 -43.25 40.86
CA LYS A 353 14.39 -44.41 40.06
C LYS A 353 13.12 -45.08 40.61
N LYS A 354 12.12 -45.24 39.75
CA LYS A 354 11.35 -46.49 39.67
C LYS A 354 11.66 -47.16 38.34
N ASP A 355 12.37 -48.29 38.42
CA ASP A 355 12.61 -49.20 37.29
C ASP A 355 11.28 -49.82 36.80
N GLY A 356 11.10 -49.90 35.47
CA GLY A 356 10.05 -50.69 34.79
C GLY A 356 9.93 -50.34 33.30
N PRO A 357 9.86 -51.30 32.35
CA PRO A 357 10.43 -51.13 31.01
C PRO A 357 9.45 -50.64 29.93
N SER A 358 9.97 -49.78 29.04
CA SER A 358 9.77 -49.73 27.57
C SER A 358 8.41 -50.13 27.00
N GLU A 359 7.66 -49.15 26.47
CA GLU A 359 6.99 -49.28 25.17
C GLU A 359 7.15 -48.00 24.34
N MET A 360 7.48 -48.19 23.07
CA MET A 360 7.54 -47.19 22.02
C MET A 360 6.13 -46.74 21.60
N ALA A 361 6.06 -45.56 20.96
CA ALA A 361 4.91 -44.95 20.26
C ALA A 361 3.96 -44.21 21.24
N ASP A 362 3.57 -42.95 21.05
CA ASP A 362 3.32 -42.18 19.84
C ASP A 362 3.65 -40.68 20.02
N MET A 363 3.94 -40.01 18.90
CA MET A 363 3.85 -38.55 18.80
C MET A 363 2.38 -38.14 18.95
N GLU A 364 1.98 -37.62 20.11
CA GLU A 364 0.78 -36.82 20.26
C GLU A 364 1.08 -35.49 20.98
N ASP A 365 0.90 -34.43 20.20
CA ASP A 365 0.56 -33.04 20.49
C ASP A 365 0.49 -32.55 21.96
N PRO A 366 1.33 -31.58 22.41
CA PRO A 366 1.16 -30.91 23.69
C PRO A 366 0.37 -29.61 23.52
N THR A 367 -0.92 -29.70 23.18
CA THR A 367 -1.91 -28.66 23.50
C THR A 367 -2.85 -29.13 24.60
N ALA A 368 -2.32 -29.60 25.73
CA ALA A 368 -3.08 -29.75 26.98
C ALA A 368 -2.15 -30.16 28.13
N GLU A 369 -1.59 -29.19 28.86
CA GLU A 369 -1.32 -29.31 30.31
C GLU A 369 -0.92 -27.94 30.91
N GLU A 370 -1.69 -26.90 30.60
CA GLU A 370 -1.84 -25.75 31.51
C GLU A 370 -2.75 -26.18 32.66
N SER A 371 -2.20 -26.74 33.73
CA SER A 371 -2.80 -26.70 35.08
C SER A 371 -2.04 -27.61 36.04
N SER A 372 -0.89 -27.15 36.54
CA SER A 372 -0.59 -27.20 37.97
C SER A 372 0.74 -26.50 38.25
N LEU A 373 0.81 -25.82 39.40
CA LEU A 373 1.97 -25.09 39.96
C LEU A 373 2.07 -23.59 39.63
N SER A 374 1.01 -22.84 39.97
CA SER A 374 1.15 -21.42 40.30
C SER A 374 0.74 -21.21 41.76
N LYS A 375 1.71 -21.10 42.68
CA LYS A 375 1.41 -20.50 43.98
C LYS A 375 1.01 -19.03 43.76
N PRO A 376 -0.03 -18.51 44.42
CA PRO A 376 -0.35 -17.08 44.36
C PRO A 376 0.87 -16.24 44.79
N PHE A 377 1.11 -15.10 44.13
CA PHE A 377 2.28 -14.22 44.37
C PHE A 377 2.47 -13.82 45.85
N LEU A 378 1.37 -13.82 46.62
CA LEU A 378 1.31 -13.55 48.06
C LEU A 378 1.89 -14.66 48.95
N GLU A 379 2.10 -15.86 48.42
CA GLU A 379 2.64 -17.02 49.16
C GLU A 379 4.12 -17.33 48.84
N MET A 380 4.74 -16.55 47.96
CA MET A 380 6.16 -16.69 47.61
C MET A 380 7.06 -16.09 48.71
N SER A 381 8.20 -16.70 48.95
CA SER A 381 9.26 -16.12 49.79
C SER A 381 9.86 -14.88 49.14
N ASP A 382 10.50 -14.01 49.94
CA ASP A 382 11.10 -12.77 49.42
C ASP A 382 12.24 -13.03 48.42
N GLU A 383 12.97 -14.14 48.57
CA GLU A 383 13.98 -14.58 47.58
C GLU A 383 13.34 -15.06 46.27
N GLU A 384 12.23 -15.79 46.31
CA GLU A 384 11.51 -16.24 45.10
C GLU A 384 10.87 -15.06 44.36
N ARG A 385 10.34 -14.07 45.09
CA ARG A 385 9.83 -12.82 44.52
C ARG A 385 10.95 -11.99 43.89
N ALA A 386 12.08 -11.85 44.58
CA ALA A 386 13.25 -11.16 44.06
C ALA A 386 13.80 -11.83 42.79
N TRP A 387 13.80 -13.17 42.76
CA TRP A 387 14.18 -13.95 41.58
C TRP A 387 13.18 -13.76 40.42
N TYR A 388 11.87 -13.79 40.68
CA TYR A 388 10.84 -13.55 39.65
C TYR A 388 10.91 -12.12 39.09
N LEU A 389 11.12 -11.13 39.95
CA LEU A 389 11.34 -9.73 39.55
C LEU A 389 12.61 -9.58 38.70
N ALA A 390 13.71 -10.23 39.08
CA ALA A 390 14.94 -10.24 38.30
C ALA A 390 14.78 -10.95 36.94
N LYS A 391 13.92 -11.97 36.87
CA LYS A 391 13.60 -12.71 35.64
C LYS A 391 12.74 -11.87 34.68
N MET A 392 11.74 -11.12 35.18
CA MET A 392 10.96 -10.17 34.38
C MET A 392 11.83 -9.05 33.78
N VAL A 393 12.91 -8.64 34.45
CA VAL A 393 13.85 -7.62 33.94
C VAL A 393 14.71 -8.14 32.77
N ARG A 394 14.84 -9.46 32.60
CA ARG A 394 15.67 -10.07 31.53
C ARG A 394 14.92 -10.50 30.28
N VAL A 395 13.59 -10.49 30.26
CA VAL A 395 12.78 -10.98 29.13
C VAL A 395 11.74 -9.93 28.70
N ASN A 396 12.19 -8.93 27.91
CA ASN A 396 11.40 -7.94 27.12
C ASN A 396 10.42 -6.96 27.83
N PRO A 397 9.98 -5.86 27.17
CA PRO A 397 10.66 -4.86 26.33
C PRO A 397 10.76 -3.50 27.05
N HIS A 398 11.26 -2.46 26.36
CA HIS A 398 11.69 -1.15 26.91
C HIS A 398 10.63 -0.40 27.76
N ASN A 399 9.34 -0.66 27.55
CA ASN A 399 8.22 0.04 28.23
C ASN A 399 8.15 -0.25 29.74
N VAL A 400 8.60 -1.43 30.19
CA VAL A 400 8.57 -1.78 31.63
C VAL A 400 9.72 -1.12 32.40
N ARG A 401 10.82 -0.74 31.73
CA ARG A 401 11.94 -0.02 32.36
C ARG A 401 11.55 1.37 32.85
N GLN A 402 10.59 2.02 32.18
CA GLN A 402 10.13 3.35 32.57
C GLN A 402 9.25 3.28 33.83
N ILE A 403 8.36 2.28 33.90
CA ILE A 403 7.52 2.03 35.08
C ILE A 403 8.37 1.61 36.29
N LEU A 404 9.41 0.78 36.09
CA LEU A 404 10.33 0.39 37.16
C LEU A 404 11.25 1.54 37.62
N SER A 405 11.63 2.45 36.71
CA SER A 405 12.41 3.64 37.07
C SER A 405 11.63 4.60 37.98
N GLU A 406 10.31 4.73 37.79
CA GLU A 406 9.45 5.55 38.66
C GLU A 406 9.13 4.84 39.98
N ALA A 407 8.92 3.51 39.94
CA ALA A 407 8.64 2.71 41.15
C ALA A 407 9.86 2.53 42.08
N ILE A 408 11.09 2.65 41.57
CA ILE A 408 12.32 2.63 42.39
C ILE A 408 12.64 4.02 42.97
N TRP A 409 11.99 5.08 42.45
CA TRP A 409 12.19 6.46 42.91
C TRP A 409 11.19 6.88 44.00
N LEU A 410 10.00 6.25 44.04
CA LEU A 410 9.04 6.28 45.16
C LEU A 410 9.47 5.33 46.27
#